data_AF-A0A9E2I294-F1
#
_entry.id   AF-A0A9E2I294-F1
#
_cell.length_a   1.000
_cell.length_b   1.000
_cell.length_c   1.000
_cell.angle_alpha   90.00
_cell.angle_beta   90.00
_cell.angle_gamma   90.00
#
_symmetry.space_group_name_H-M   'P 1'
#
loop_
_entity.id
_entity.type
_entity.pdbx_description
1 polymer ?
#
loop_
_entity_poly.entity_id
_entity_poly.type
_entity_poly.pdbx_seq_one_letter_code
_entity_poly.pdbx_strand_id
1 'polypeptide(L)'
;MYGFKLNTYHFRIQKTEYPVEFVGEIQRAGYKIISLKRRNLLRQAISHMYALHRDAFHHRESQGKQAFDRFNVGLDQLQEKLELFETYRELRDQILDHFPSLQLYYEDDLLDSTRHQATVDKVSDFLGILPSRVQTDLRKTTPKELQSFVENYDEVKAYLSGTVYAKYLEMG
;
A
#
# COMPACT_ATOMS: atom_id res chain seq x y z
N MET A 1 7.21 -19.33 12.74
CA MET A 1 6.68 -18.26 11.87
C MET A 1 7.22 -18.53 10.47
N TYR A 2 6.37 -18.77 9.47
CA TYR A 2 6.82 -19.08 8.11
C TYR A 2 6.57 -17.86 7.21
N GLY A 3 7.59 -17.02 7.04
CA GLY A 3 7.54 -15.81 6.22
C GLY A 3 7.56 -14.50 7.02
N PHE A 4 7.82 -13.40 6.30
CA PHE A 4 7.88 -12.05 6.85
C PHE A 4 7.47 -11.02 5.78
N LYS A 5 7.17 -9.80 6.21
CA LYS A 5 6.84 -8.68 5.32
C LYS A 5 8.05 -7.76 5.18
N LEU A 6 8.45 -7.49 3.94
CA LEU A 6 9.48 -6.52 3.60
C LEU A 6 8.83 -5.34 2.86
N ASN A 7 8.86 -4.16 3.46
CA ASN A 7 8.44 -2.92 2.79
C ASN A 7 9.66 -2.23 2.20
N THR A 8 9.51 -1.57 1.05
CA THR A 8 10.63 -0.85 0.41
C THR A 8 11.27 0.21 1.31
N TYR A 9 10.49 0.85 2.20
CA TYR A 9 11.05 1.82 3.14
C TYR A 9 12.05 1.20 4.14
N HIS A 10 11.99 -0.12 4.39
CA HIS A 10 12.96 -0.78 5.26
C HIS A 10 14.39 -0.63 4.72
N PHE A 11 14.59 -0.72 3.40
CA PHE A 11 15.90 -0.51 2.78
C PHE A 11 16.44 0.90 3.06
N ARG A 12 15.56 1.91 3.04
CA ARG A 12 15.94 3.29 3.35
C ARG A 12 16.28 3.48 4.84
N ILE A 13 15.47 2.94 5.74
CA ILE A 13 15.68 3.08 7.20
C ILE A 13 16.93 2.32 7.65
N GLN A 14 17.12 1.11 7.13
CA GLN A 14 18.25 0.24 7.45
C GLN A 14 19.52 0.61 6.66
N LYS A 15 19.43 1.59 5.74
CA LYS A 15 20.53 2.01 4.87
C LYS A 15 21.16 0.84 4.12
N THR A 16 20.32 -0.04 3.60
CA THR A 16 20.78 -1.20 2.83
C THR A 16 21.42 -0.71 1.53
N GLU A 17 22.72 -0.87 1.40
CA GLU A 17 23.49 -0.47 0.21
C GLU A 17 23.16 -1.33 -1.02
N TYR A 18 22.77 -2.59 -0.80
CA TYR A 18 22.60 -3.61 -1.83
C TYR A 18 21.22 -4.31 -1.73
N PRO A 19 20.10 -3.62 -2.05
CA PRO A 19 18.76 -4.18 -1.88
C PRO A 19 18.47 -5.41 -2.76
N VAL A 20 19.02 -5.45 -3.98
CA VAL A 20 18.84 -6.57 -4.91
C VAL A 20 19.53 -7.82 -4.36
N GLU A 21 20.78 -7.66 -3.90
CA GLU A 21 21.59 -8.73 -3.34
C GLU A 21 20.95 -9.32 -2.08
N PHE A 22 20.45 -8.45 -1.21
CA PHE A 22 19.71 -8.85 -0.01
C PHE A 22 18.48 -9.71 -0.34
N VAL A 23 17.68 -9.30 -1.32
CA VAL A 23 16.52 -10.10 -1.76
C VAL A 23 16.97 -11.39 -2.45
N GLY A 24 18.09 -11.36 -3.16
CA GLY A 24 18.71 -12.55 -3.73
C GLY A 24 19.15 -13.56 -2.66
N GLU A 25 19.66 -13.11 -1.51
CA GLU A 25 19.97 -13.99 -0.37
C GLU A 25 18.71 -14.64 0.21
N ILE A 26 17.64 -13.88 0.35
CA ILE A 26 16.34 -14.39 0.80
C ILE A 26 15.84 -15.47 -0.17
N GLN A 27 15.89 -15.23 -1.48
CA GLN A 27 15.47 -16.21 -2.47
C GLN A 27 16.37 -17.47 -2.44
N ARG A 28 17.70 -17.31 -2.33
CA ARG A 28 18.65 -18.44 -2.20
C ARG A 28 18.43 -19.26 -0.94
N ALA A 29 17.93 -18.64 0.12
CA ALA A 29 17.50 -19.34 1.34
C ALA A 29 16.16 -20.10 1.18
N GLY A 30 15.57 -20.13 -0.02
CA GLY A 30 14.38 -20.92 -0.35
C GLY A 30 13.06 -20.17 -0.17
N TYR A 31 13.08 -18.87 0.11
CA TYR A 31 11.87 -18.08 0.23
C TYR A 31 11.27 -17.77 -1.15
N LYS A 32 9.94 -17.89 -1.25
CA LYS A 32 9.17 -17.44 -2.41
C LYS A 32 8.75 -15.98 -2.21
N ILE A 33 8.80 -15.19 -3.28
CA ILE A 33 8.48 -13.75 -3.23
C ILE A 33 7.05 -13.53 -3.73
N ILE A 34 6.23 -12.89 -2.90
CA ILE A 34 4.90 -12.38 -3.29
C ILE A 34 4.96 -10.86 -3.21
N SER A 35 4.76 -10.19 -4.33
CA SER A 35 4.73 -8.73 -4.40
C SER A 35 3.29 -8.22 -4.38
N LEU A 36 2.99 -7.28 -3.50
CA LEU A 36 1.72 -6.55 -3.49
C LEU A 36 1.96 -5.12 -3.98
N LYS A 37 1.35 -4.76 -5.11
CA LYS A 37 1.43 -3.44 -5.73
C LYS A 37 0.11 -2.70 -5.53
N ARG A 38 0.17 -1.37 -5.51
CA ARG A 38 -1.01 -0.49 -5.54
C ARG A 38 -0.87 0.43 -6.74
N ARG A 39 -1.88 0.44 -7.62
CA ARG A 39 -1.82 1.23 -8.86
C ARG A 39 -1.98 2.72 -8.59
N ASN A 40 -2.92 3.08 -7.72
CA ASN A 40 -3.20 4.47 -7.41
C ASN A 40 -2.27 5.04 -6.31
N LEU A 41 -1.24 5.79 -6.71
CA LEU A 41 -0.28 6.43 -5.79
C LEU A 41 -0.95 7.48 -4.90
N LEU A 42 -1.87 8.28 -5.44
CA LEU A 42 -2.58 9.32 -4.69
C LEU A 42 -3.36 8.71 -3.53
N ARG A 43 -4.12 7.64 -3.80
CA ARG A 43 -4.85 6.91 -2.77
C ARG A 43 -3.91 6.26 -1.75
N GLN A 44 -2.71 5.84 -2.16
CA GLN A 44 -1.70 5.34 -1.24
C GLN A 44 -1.19 6.44 -0.31
N ALA A 45 -0.80 7.60 -0.87
CA ALA A 45 -0.30 8.76 -0.14
C ALA A 45 -1.33 9.28 0.88
N ILE A 46 -2.55 9.54 0.43
CA ILE A 46 -3.62 10.04 1.31
C ILE A 46 -3.98 9.01 2.38
N SER A 47 -4.08 7.73 2.03
CA SER A 47 -4.36 6.68 3.01
C SER A 47 -3.27 6.58 4.08
N HIS A 48 -2.01 6.81 3.72
CA HIS A 48 -0.90 6.83 4.66
C HIS A 48 -0.94 8.09 5.55
N MET A 49 -1.22 9.27 4.98
CA MET A 49 -1.43 10.51 5.74
C MET A 49 -2.58 10.36 6.73
N TYR A 50 -3.68 9.76 6.30
CA TYR A 50 -4.84 9.51 7.14
C TYR A 50 -4.53 8.57 8.31
N ALA A 51 -3.78 7.49 8.06
CA ALA A 51 -3.37 6.56 9.11
C ALA A 51 -2.50 7.24 10.17
N LEU A 52 -1.54 8.10 9.77
CA LEU A 52 -0.72 8.89 10.69
C LEU A 52 -1.54 9.90 11.49
N HIS A 53 -2.47 10.59 10.81
CA HIS A 53 -3.40 11.51 11.47
C HIS A 53 -4.17 10.75 12.56
N ARG A 54 -4.85 9.66 12.18
CA ARG A 54 -5.62 8.82 13.11
C ARG A 54 -4.79 8.32 14.28
N ASP A 55 -3.58 7.82 14.05
CA ASP A 55 -2.72 7.35 15.13
C ASP A 55 -2.39 8.46 16.14
N ALA A 56 -2.08 9.67 15.66
CA ALA A 56 -1.85 10.83 16.52
C ALA A 56 -3.09 11.24 17.35
N PHE A 57 -4.30 11.06 16.82
CA PHE A 57 -5.55 11.35 17.54
C PHE A 57 -5.97 10.20 18.49
N HIS A 58 -5.77 8.93 18.14
CA HIS A 58 -6.03 7.79 19.04
C HIS A 58 -5.11 7.77 20.26
N HIS A 59 -3.89 8.31 20.15
CA HIS A 59 -3.03 8.54 21.30
C HIS A 59 -3.56 9.66 22.23
N ARG A 60 -4.47 10.52 21.76
CA ARG A 60 -5.01 11.67 22.49
C ARG A 60 -6.41 11.42 23.07
N GLU A 61 -7.24 10.60 22.43
CA GLU A 61 -8.60 10.29 22.90
C GLU A 61 -8.75 8.80 23.22
N SER A 62 -8.90 8.49 24.52
CA SER A 62 -9.55 7.25 24.92
C SER A 62 -11.05 7.50 25.02
N GLN A 63 -11.82 6.84 24.14
CA GLN A 63 -13.27 6.54 24.20
C GLN A 63 -14.09 7.05 23.01
N GLY A 64 -14.88 6.14 22.43
CA GLY A 64 -16.04 6.47 21.58
C GLY A 64 -15.96 5.92 20.15
N LYS A 65 -17.09 5.44 19.63
CA LYS A 65 -17.22 4.89 18.26
C LYS A 65 -16.71 5.90 17.23
N GLN A 66 -15.65 5.52 16.52
CA GLN A 66 -14.99 6.33 15.48
C GLN A 66 -15.97 6.77 14.40
N ALA A 67 -16.32 8.05 14.38
CA ALA A 67 -16.66 8.69 13.13
C ALA A 67 -15.40 8.69 12.24
N PHE A 68 -15.57 8.61 10.92
CA PHE A 68 -14.46 8.90 10.02
C PHE A 68 -14.22 10.40 10.08
N ASP A 69 -13.30 10.83 10.94
CA ASP A 69 -12.90 12.23 10.99
C ASP A 69 -12.30 12.58 9.63
N ARG A 70 -12.82 13.64 9.01
CA ARG A 70 -12.21 14.19 7.81
C ARG A 70 -10.93 14.90 8.24
N PHE A 71 -9.96 15.00 7.32
CA PHE A 71 -8.73 15.73 7.61
C PHE A 71 -8.28 16.59 6.43
N ASN A 72 -7.55 17.64 6.75
CA ASN A 72 -6.94 18.53 5.78
C ASN A 72 -5.61 17.95 5.28
N VAL A 73 -5.42 17.93 3.96
CA VAL A 73 -4.22 17.41 3.31
C VAL A 73 -3.32 18.59 2.94
N GLY A 74 -2.16 18.69 3.60
CA GLY A 74 -1.13 19.65 3.22
C GLY A 74 -0.55 19.32 1.84
N LEU A 75 -0.59 20.26 0.91
CA LEU A 75 -0.21 20.03 -0.50
C LEU A 75 1.28 19.71 -0.66
N ASP A 76 2.16 20.42 0.05
CA ASP A 76 3.60 20.15 0.01
C ASP A 76 3.92 18.75 0.56
N GLN A 77 3.29 18.38 1.68
CA GLN A 77 3.44 17.05 2.27
C GLN A 77 2.90 15.94 1.37
N LEU A 78 1.83 16.24 0.62
CA LEU A 78 1.28 15.31 -0.36
C LEU A 78 2.26 15.10 -1.52
N GLN A 79 2.83 16.18 -2.06
CA GLN A 79 3.83 16.12 -3.12
C GLN A 79 5.05 15.29 -2.70
N GLU A 80 5.65 15.60 -1.56
CA GLU A 80 6.79 14.84 -1.01
C GLU A 80 6.47 13.35 -0.85
N LYS A 81 5.25 13.02 -0.40
CA LYS A 81 4.81 11.62 -0.24
C LYS A 81 4.60 10.91 -1.57
N LEU A 82 4.07 11.61 -2.58
CA LEU A 82 3.88 11.07 -3.91
C LEU A 82 5.23 10.70 -4.53
N GLU A 83 6.20 11.62 -4.50
CA GLU A 83 7.56 11.40 -4.99
C GLU A 83 8.23 10.24 -4.23
N LEU A 84 8.10 10.22 -2.90
CA LEU A 84 8.64 9.14 -2.09
C LEU A 84 8.06 7.77 -2.45
N PHE A 85 6.75 7.69 -2.67
CA PHE A 85 6.08 6.44 -3.04
C PHE A 85 6.37 6.04 -4.49
N GLU A 86 6.65 6.99 -5.38
CA GLU A 86 7.16 6.71 -6.71
C GLU A 86 8.56 6.09 -6.64
N THR A 87 9.49 6.66 -5.86
CA THR A 87 10.81 6.06 -5.62
C THR A 87 10.71 4.65 -5.02
N TYR A 88 9.81 4.43 -4.06
CA TYR A 88 9.60 3.09 -3.49
C TYR A 88 9.00 2.09 -4.48
N ARG A 89 8.20 2.57 -5.43
CA ARG A 89 7.66 1.75 -6.52
C ARG A 89 8.78 1.37 -7.48
N GLU A 90 9.60 2.32 -7.89
CA GLU A 90 10.74 2.10 -8.79
C GLU A 90 11.74 1.12 -8.20
N LEU A 91 12.19 1.34 -6.95
CA LEU A 91 13.12 0.43 -6.28
C LEU A 91 12.54 -0.98 -6.15
N ARG A 92 11.26 -1.11 -5.81
CA ARG A 92 10.60 -2.43 -5.77
C ARG A 92 10.61 -3.09 -7.14
N ASP A 93 10.24 -2.36 -8.20
CA ASP A 93 10.15 -2.93 -9.54
C ASP A 93 11.54 -3.33 -10.05
N GLN A 94 12.57 -2.50 -9.83
CA GLN A 94 13.98 -2.84 -10.08
C GLN A 94 14.41 -4.15 -9.37
N ILE A 95 14.10 -4.30 -8.08
CA ILE A 95 14.41 -5.53 -7.34
C ILE A 95 13.69 -6.74 -7.96
N LEU A 96 12.39 -6.61 -8.26
CA LEU A 96 11.57 -7.72 -8.74
C LEU A 96 11.90 -8.14 -10.18
N ASP A 97 12.49 -7.26 -10.99
CA ASP A 97 12.97 -7.62 -12.34
C ASP A 97 14.07 -8.69 -12.31
N HIS A 98 14.76 -8.86 -11.18
CA HIS A 98 15.80 -9.87 -11.00
C HIS A 98 15.28 -11.22 -10.50
N PHE A 99 14.05 -11.30 -9.96
CA PHE A 99 13.60 -12.47 -9.21
C PHE A 99 12.17 -12.92 -9.57
N PRO A 100 11.93 -14.23 -9.70
CA PRO A 100 10.58 -14.74 -9.90
C PRO A 100 9.71 -14.37 -8.69
N SER A 101 8.56 -13.76 -8.96
CA SER A 101 7.62 -13.35 -7.92
C SER A 101 6.17 -13.50 -8.36
N LEU A 102 5.30 -13.83 -7.41
CA LEU A 102 3.87 -13.73 -7.62
C LEU A 102 3.45 -12.27 -7.49
N GLN A 103 2.93 -11.69 -8.57
CA GLN A 103 2.41 -10.32 -8.54
C GLN A 103 0.93 -10.28 -8.19
N LEU A 104 0.61 -9.49 -7.16
CA LEU A 104 -0.73 -9.14 -6.74
C LEU A 104 -0.91 -7.62 -6.81
N TYR A 105 -2.11 -7.19 -7.15
CA TYR A 105 -2.52 -5.81 -7.15
C TYR A 105 -3.62 -5.61 -6.12
N TYR A 106 -3.44 -4.62 -5.26
CA TYR A 106 -4.40 -4.29 -4.21
C TYR A 106 -5.82 -4.12 -4.77
N GLU A 107 -5.95 -3.42 -5.89
CA GLU A 107 -7.21 -3.13 -6.56
C GLU A 107 -7.93 -4.40 -7.10
N ASP A 108 -7.19 -5.42 -7.53
CA ASP A 108 -7.77 -6.60 -8.20
C ASP A 108 -7.95 -7.80 -7.24
N ASP A 109 -7.04 -7.90 -6.27
CA ASP A 109 -6.88 -9.08 -5.43
C ASP A 109 -7.39 -8.87 -4.00
N LEU A 110 -7.40 -7.62 -3.49
CA LEU A 110 -7.69 -7.33 -2.08
C LEU A 110 -8.82 -6.32 -1.84
N LEU A 111 -9.11 -5.45 -2.82
CA LEU A 111 -10.10 -4.39 -2.68
C LEU A 111 -11.53 -4.93 -2.55
N ASP A 112 -11.86 -5.92 -3.37
CA ASP A 112 -13.16 -6.60 -3.40
C ASP A 112 -13.09 -7.90 -2.59
N SER A 113 -13.93 -8.03 -1.57
CA SER A 113 -13.96 -9.22 -0.71
C SER A 113 -14.38 -10.49 -1.44
N THR A 114 -15.12 -10.37 -2.55
CA THR A 114 -15.50 -11.54 -3.37
C THR A 114 -14.29 -12.17 -4.06
N ARG A 115 -13.18 -11.42 -4.20
CA ARG A 115 -11.93 -11.86 -4.81
C ARG A 115 -11.00 -12.57 -3.83
N HIS A 116 -11.20 -12.40 -2.52
CA HIS A 116 -10.24 -12.85 -1.50
C HIS A 116 -9.98 -14.35 -1.55
N GLN A 117 -11.01 -15.17 -1.75
CA GLN A 117 -10.80 -16.62 -1.85
C GLN A 117 -9.96 -16.98 -3.08
N ALA A 118 -10.27 -16.42 -4.24
CA ALA A 118 -9.48 -16.65 -5.46
C ALA A 118 -8.02 -16.16 -5.31
N THR A 119 -7.80 -15.05 -4.62
CA THR A 119 -6.46 -14.55 -4.29
C THR A 119 -5.72 -15.53 -3.37
N VAL A 120 -6.39 -16.08 -2.35
CA VAL A 120 -5.79 -17.08 -1.47
C VAL A 120 -5.47 -18.37 -2.23
N ASP A 121 -6.37 -18.84 -3.09
CA ASP A 121 -6.13 -20.04 -3.89
C ASP A 121 -4.91 -19.86 -4.79
N LYS A 122 -4.77 -18.69 -5.44
CA LYS A 122 -3.59 -18.31 -6.24
C LYS A 122 -2.30 -18.28 -5.42
N VAL A 123 -2.36 -17.74 -4.20
CA VAL A 123 -1.20 -17.70 -3.28
C VAL A 123 -0.85 -19.11 -2.79
N SER A 124 -1.83 -19.93 -2.43
CA SER A 124 -1.63 -21.31 -1.99
C SER A 124 -1.00 -22.16 -3.07
N ASP A 125 -1.48 -22.05 -4.32
CA ASP A 125 -0.89 -22.72 -5.48
C ASP A 125 0.57 -22.30 -5.69
N PHE A 126 0.85 -20.99 -5.68
CA PHE A 126 2.21 -20.47 -5.79
C PHE A 126 3.12 -20.98 -4.67
N LEU A 127 2.61 -21.09 -3.43
CA LEU A 127 3.35 -21.61 -2.30
C LEU A 127 3.48 -23.14 -2.33
N GLY A 128 2.64 -23.86 -3.09
CA GLY A 128 2.61 -25.32 -3.14
C GLY A 128 1.91 -25.94 -1.92
N ILE A 129 0.94 -25.24 -1.34
CA ILE A 129 0.16 -25.68 -0.18
C ILE A 129 -1.30 -25.86 -0.55
N LEU A 130 -2.03 -26.63 0.25
CA LEU A 130 -3.47 -26.80 0.04
C LEU A 130 -4.21 -25.48 0.28
N PRO A 131 -5.14 -25.09 -0.63
CA PRO A 131 -6.00 -23.94 -0.40
C PRO A 131 -6.90 -24.21 0.81
N SER A 132 -7.19 -23.17 1.57
CA SER A 132 -8.12 -23.21 2.70
C SER A 132 -9.16 -22.12 2.52
N ARG A 133 -10.36 -22.38 3.02
CA ARG A 133 -11.42 -21.37 3.02
C ARG A 133 -11.05 -20.28 4.01
N VAL A 134 -10.95 -19.05 3.53
CA VAL A 134 -10.61 -17.90 4.37
C VAL A 134 -11.81 -16.98 4.56
N GLN A 135 -11.88 -16.41 5.75
CA GLN A 135 -12.74 -15.27 6.06
C GLN A 135 -11.90 -14.25 6.81
N THR A 136 -12.21 -12.98 6.62
CA THR A 136 -11.53 -11.89 7.33
C THR A 136 -12.56 -10.95 7.93
N ASP A 137 -12.40 -10.65 9.21
CA ASP A 137 -13.17 -9.61 9.89
C ASP A 137 -12.52 -8.23 9.72
N LEU A 138 -11.37 -8.15 9.03
CA LEU A 138 -10.66 -6.90 8.80
C LEU A 138 -11.47 -6.01 7.86
N ARG A 139 -11.88 -4.85 8.38
CA ARG A 139 -12.54 -3.81 7.61
C ARG A 139 -11.55 -2.72 7.25
N LYS A 140 -11.75 -2.10 6.09
CA LYS A 140 -10.98 -0.92 5.70
C LYS A 140 -11.16 0.19 6.72
N THR A 141 -10.05 0.79 7.11
CA THR A 141 -10.01 1.96 7.98
C THR A 141 -10.15 3.28 7.22
N THR A 142 -10.13 3.25 5.88
CA THR A 142 -10.37 4.41 5.01
C THR A 142 -11.59 4.19 4.13
N PRO A 143 -12.46 5.20 3.97
CA PRO A 143 -13.55 5.15 3.00
C PRO A 143 -13.06 4.90 1.57
N LYS A 144 -13.96 4.37 0.72
CA LYS A 144 -13.66 4.10 -0.68
C LYS A 144 -13.44 5.39 -1.48
N GLU A 145 -14.10 6.48 -1.14
CA GLU A 145 -14.02 7.75 -1.88
C GLU A 145 -13.12 8.72 -1.12
N LEU A 146 -12.17 9.35 -1.82
CA LEU A 146 -11.26 10.32 -1.18
C LEU A 146 -12.04 11.55 -0.68
N GLN A 147 -13.06 11.99 -1.44
CA GLN A 147 -13.87 13.16 -1.09
C GLN A 147 -14.58 13.00 0.26
N SER A 148 -14.88 11.76 0.67
CA SER A 148 -15.64 11.52 1.90
C SER A 148 -14.81 11.72 3.17
N PHE A 149 -13.48 11.80 3.08
CA PHE A 149 -12.59 11.97 4.24
C PHE A 149 -11.45 12.97 4.07
N VAL A 150 -11.27 13.53 2.87
CA VAL A 150 -10.38 14.68 2.63
C VAL A 150 -11.23 15.95 2.67
N GLU A 151 -10.90 16.89 3.55
CA GLU A 151 -11.65 18.15 3.69
C GLU A 151 -11.45 19.06 2.49
N ASN A 152 -10.20 19.30 2.10
CA ASN A 152 -9.79 20.18 1.01
C ASN A 152 -9.60 19.42 -0.31
N TYR A 153 -10.51 18.50 -0.65
CA TYR A 153 -10.36 17.65 -1.84
C TYR A 153 -10.27 18.44 -3.15
N ASP A 154 -11.05 19.52 -3.29
CA ASP A 154 -11.02 20.35 -4.49
C ASP A 154 -9.67 21.08 -4.66
N GLU A 155 -9.04 21.50 -3.56
CA GLU A 155 -7.69 22.06 -3.58
C GLU A 155 -6.65 21.02 -4.00
N VAL A 156 -6.73 19.81 -3.43
CA VAL A 156 -5.87 18.68 -3.82
C VAL A 156 -6.03 18.38 -5.31
N LYS A 157 -7.27 18.34 -5.81
CA LYS A 157 -7.57 18.10 -7.22
C LYS A 157 -6.97 19.20 -8.11
N ALA A 158 -7.19 20.47 -7.76
CA ALA A 158 -6.66 21.60 -8.51
C ALA A 158 -5.13 21.59 -8.54
N TYR A 159 -4.49 21.35 -7.40
CA TYR A 159 -3.04 21.25 -7.29
C TYR A 159 -2.46 20.13 -8.17
N LEU A 160 -3.04 18.93 -8.09
CA LEU A 160 -2.51 17.76 -8.83
C LEU A 160 -2.79 17.81 -10.33
N SER A 161 -3.82 18.53 -10.77
CA SER A 161 -4.20 18.63 -12.19
C SER A 161 -3.06 19.18 -13.07
N GLY A 162 -2.15 19.97 -12.50
CA GLY A 162 -0.96 20.49 -13.19
C GLY A 162 0.30 19.60 -13.11
N THR A 163 0.19 18.40 -12.55
CA THR A 163 1.35 17.52 -12.26
C THR A 163 1.23 16.17 -12.96
N VAL A 164 2.33 15.40 -12.98
CA VAL A 164 2.35 14.00 -13.47
C VAL A 164 1.42 13.07 -12.70
N TYR A 165 0.96 13.48 -11.51
CA TYR A 165 0.07 12.73 -10.64
C TYR A 165 -1.41 12.94 -10.97
N ALA A 166 -1.75 13.86 -11.89
CA ALA A 166 -3.14 14.10 -12.33
C ALA A 166 -3.87 12.81 -12.73
N LYS A 167 -3.16 11.88 -13.39
CA LYS A 167 -3.68 10.57 -13.80
C LYS A 167 -4.28 9.74 -12.65
N TYR A 168 -3.88 9.98 -11.41
CA TYR A 168 -4.38 9.24 -10.25
C TYR A 168 -5.68 9.79 -9.66
N LEU A 169 -6.15 10.96 -10.13
CA LEU A 169 -7.44 11.54 -9.73
C LEU A 169 -8.63 10.74 -10.27
N GLU A 170 -8.50 10.18 -11.47
CA GLU A 170 -9.57 9.46 -12.18
C GLU A 170 -9.53 7.93 -11.99
N MET A 171 -8.42 7.39 -11.44
CA MET A 171 -8.25 5.96 -11.16
C MET A 171 -8.97 5.53 -9.87
N GLY A 172 -10.27 5.87 -9.79
CA GLY A 172 -11.16 5.74 -8.64
C GLY A 172 -11.58 4.32 -8.31
#